data_AF-A0A7W2I669-F1
#
_entry.id   AF-A0A7W2I669-F1
#
_cell.length_a   1.000
_cell.length_b   1.000
_cell.length_c   1.000
_cell.angle_alpha   90.00
_cell.angle_beta   90.00
_cell.angle_gamma   90.00
#
_symmetry.space_group_name_H-M   'P 1'
#
loop_
_entity.id
_entity.type
_entity.pdbx_description
1 polymer ?
#
loop_
_entity_poly.entity_id
_entity_poly.type
_entity_poly.pdbx_seq_one_letter_code
_entity_poly.pdbx_strand_id
1 'polypeptide(L)'
;MTVAKIEKAEWHSYFDRVSKELEGKSVEIDVEALALGSQVEQEWIPLLGMTYEPRDDILSVMVEGLNHLIRSPRTVFVDIELGQVSSMEVVDADDYRHILKLSDPLRLTAPH
;
A
#
# COMPACT_ATOMS: atom_id res chain seq x y z
N MET A 1 14.01 9.75 5.93
CA MET A 1 13.10 8.67 6.32
C MET A 1 12.28 9.18 7.49
N THR A 2 10.97 9.30 7.28
CA THR A 2 10.02 9.73 8.31
C THR A 2 8.86 8.75 8.30
N VAL A 3 8.66 8.05 9.42
CA VAL A 3 7.50 7.17 9.59
C VAL A 3 6.39 7.92 10.30
N ALA A 4 5.20 7.94 9.70
CA ALA A 4 4.01 8.57 10.25
C ALA A 4 2.89 7.53 10.40
N LYS A 5 2.26 7.50 11.58
CA LYS A 5 1.00 6.79 11.77
C LYS A 5 -0.13 7.69 11.28
N ILE A 6 -1.05 7.15 10.47
CA ILE A 6 -2.24 7.88 10.06
C ILE A 6 -3.37 7.53 11.01
N GLU A 7 -3.99 8.54 11.62
CA GLU A 7 -5.12 8.33 12.51
C GLU A 7 -6.34 7.83 11.73
N LYS A 8 -7.11 6.90 12.31
CA LYS A 8 -8.23 6.23 11.61
C LYS A 8 -9.27 7.21 11.05
N ALA A 9 -9.47 8.34 11.72
CA ALA A 9 -10.36 9.41 11.28
C ALA A 9 -9.91 10.08 9.96
N GLU A 10 -8.63 9.98 9.62
CA GLU A 10 -8.03 10.61 8.43
C GLU A 10 -7.84 9.63 7.28
N TRP A 11 -8.09 8.33 7.45
CA TRP A 11 -7.78 7.32 6.43
C TRP A 11 -8.46 7.62 5.08
N HIS A 12 -9.76 7.90 5.07
CA HIS A 12 -10.47 8.18 3.82
C HIS A 12 -9.85 9.37 3.06
N SER A 13 -9.66 10.52 3.74
CA SER A 13 -9.09 11.71 3.09
C SER A 13 -7.62 11.54 2.73
N TYR A 14 -6.87 10.78 3.53
CA TYR A 14 -5.48 10.45 3.25
C TYR A 14 -5.35 9.61 1.98
N PHE A 15 -6.11 8.51 1.88
CA PHE A 15 -6.03 7.60 0.74
C PHE A 15 -6.54 8.24 -0.56
N ASP A 16 -7.63 9.03 -0.50
CA ASP A 16 -8.11 9.82 -1.65
C ASP A 16 -7.04 10.78 -2.21
N ARG A 17 -6.23 11.37 -1.33
CA ARG A 17 -5.15 12.28 -1.73
C ARG A 17 -3.95 11.52 -2.25
N VAL A 18 -3.45 10.55 -1.46
CA VAL A 18 -2.22 9.81 -1.79
C VAL A 18 -2.39 9.02 -3.08
N SER A 19 -3.60 8.51 -3.37
CA SER A 19 -3.85 7.77 -4.62
C SER A 19 -3.49 8.57 -5.87
N LYS A 20 -3.62 9.90 -5.83
CA LYS A 20 -3.23 10.79 -6.94
C LYS A 20 -1.73 11.00 -7.01
N GLU A 21 -1.06 11.02 -5.85
CA GLU A 21 0.40 11.16 -5.74
C GLU A 21 1.13 9.89 -6.21
N LEU A 22 0.43 8.75 -6.17
CA LEU A 22 0.96 7.44 -6.57
C LEU A 22 0.62 7.03 -8.00
N GLU A 23 -0.09 7.88 -8.75
CA GLU A 23 -0.41 7.62 -10.16
C GLU A 23 0.86 7.32 -10.97
N GLY A 24 0.83 6.21 -11.70
CA GLY A 24 1.93 5.78 -12.54
C GLY A 24 3.09 5.11 -11.80
N LYS A 25 2.95 4.77 -10.50
CA LYS A 25 3.90 3.92 -9.77
C LYS A 25 3.56 2.43 -9.90
N SER A 26 4.53 1.58 -9.61
CA SER A 26 4.32 0.15 -9.37
C SER A 26 4.39 -0.15 -7.86
N VAL A 27 3.69 -1.20 -7.44
CA VAL A 27 3.66 -1.65 -6.06
C VAL A 27 4.08 -3.12 -5.96
N GLU A 28 4.89 -3.44 -4.96
CA GLU A 28 5.10 -4.79 -4.45
C GLU A 28 4.31 -4.94 -3.15
N ILE A 29 3.59 -6.05 -3.01
CA ILE A 29 2.72 -6.35 -1.88
C ILE A 29 3.23 -7.60 -1.19
N ASP A 30 3.75 -7.41 0.03
CA ASP A 30 4.11 -8.50 0.93
C ASP A 30 3.06 -8.63 2.01
N VAL A 31 2.65 -9.86 2.31
CA VAL A 31 1.77 -10.16 3.43
C VAL A 31 2.49 -11.08 4.39
N GLU A 32 2.69 -10.58 5.61
CA GLU A 32 3.37 -11.30 6.66
C GLU A 32 2.38 -11.64 7.76
N ALA A 33 2.27 -12.93 8.10
CA ALA A 33 1.62 -13.34 9.33
C ALA A 33 2.68 -13.40 10.43
N LEU A 34 2.43 -12.74 11.57
CA LEU A 34 3.30 -12.79 12.75
C LEU A 34 3.66 -14.24 13.16
N ALA A 35 2.80 -15.21 12.86
CA ALA A 35 2.98 -16.62 13.18
C ALA A 35 3.64 -17.48 12.08
N LEU A 36 3.68 -17.04 10.82
CA LEU A 36 4.00 -17.92 9.67
C LEU A 36 5.09 -17.37 8.73
N GLY A 37 5.64 -16.18 8.99
CA GLY A 37 6.67 -15.56 8.16
C GLY A 37 6.08 -14.74 6.99
N SER A 38 6.94 -14.21 6.13
CA SER A 38 6.56 -13.35 5.00
C SER A 38 6.27 -14.13 3.72
N GLN A 39 5.22 -13.73 3.01
CA GLN A 39 4.93 -14.18 1.64
C GLN A 39 4.80 -12.96 0.73
N VAL A 40 5.54 -12.96 -0.39
CA VAL A 40 5.32 -11.99 -1.46
C VAL A 40 4.05 -12.40 -2.18
N GLU A 41 2.99 -11.60 -2.09
CA GLU A 41 1.74 -11.90 -2.79
C GLU A 41 1.77 -11.38 -4.23
N GLN A 42 2.38 -10.22 -4.45
CA GLN A 42 2.45 -9.55 -5.76
C GLN A 42 3.75 -8.77 -5.92
N GLU A 43 4.46 -8.93 -7.05
CA GLU A 43 5.76 -8.31 -7.31
C GLU A 43 5.66 -7.24 -8.42
N TRP A 44 5.95 -5.98 -8.07
CA TRP A 44 6.07 -4.79 -8.95
C TRP A 44 4.96 -4.61 -10.01
N ILE A 45 3.71 -4.69 -9.59
CA ILE A 45 2.53 -4.54 -10.46
C ILE A 45 2.11 -3.07 -10.53
N PRO A 46 1.66 -2.56 -11.69
CA PRO A 46 1.18 -1.18 -11.81
C PRO A 46 0.04 -0.88 -10.83
N LEU A 47 0.21 0.19 -10.05
CA LEU A 47 -0.77 0.68 -9.09
C LEU A 47 -1.77 1.60 -9.80
N LEU A 48 -3.04 1.27 -9.69
CA LEU A 48 -4.16 2.03 -10.27
C LEU A 48 -4.75 3.02 -9.26
N GLY A 49 -4.63 2.72 -7.95
CA GLY A 49 -5.01 3.64 -6.89
C GLY A 49 -5.23 2.96 -5.54
N MET A 50 -5.59 3.76 -4.53
CA MET A 50 -5.88 3.29 -3.18
C MET A 50 -7.06 4.05 -2.59
N THR A 51 -7.99 3.35 -1.95
CA THR A 51 -9.13 3.97 -1.25
C THR A 51 -9.49 3.21 0.02
N TYR A 52 -9.97 3.93 1.03
CA TYR A 52 -10.52 3.33 2.24
C TYR A 52 -12.02 3.65 2.32
N GLU A 53 -12.85 2.61 2.33
CA GLU A 53 -14.31 2.71 2.49
C GLU A 53 -14.70 2.47 3.97
N PRO A 54 -15.06 3.52 4.75
CA PRO A 54 -15.37 3.37 6.17
C PRO A 54 -16.65 2.58 6.42
N ARG A 55 -17.54 2.50 5.43
CA ARG A 55 -18.80 1.76 5.53
C ARG A 55 -18.58 0.26 5.63
N ASP A 56 -17.66 -0.25 4.82
CA ASP A 56 -17.36 -1.68 4.75
C ASP A 56 -16.08 -2.03 5.55
N ASP A 57 -15.36 -1.03 6.05
CA ASP A 57 -14.10 -1.14 6.79
C ASP A 57 -13.05 -1.88 5.95
N ILE A 58 -12.89 -1.46 4.69
CA ILE A 58 -11.96 -2.07 3.71
C ILE A 58 -11.03 -1.00 3.16
N LEU A 59 -9.73 -1.28 3.19
CA LEU A 59 -8.73 -0.58 2.40
C LEU A 59 -8.48 -1.38 1.11
N SER A 60 -8.78 -0.77 -0.03
CA SER A 60 -8.61 -1.36 -1.35
C SER A 60 -7.35 -0.80 -2.00
N VAL A 61 -6.43 -1.70 -2.37
CA VAL A 61 -5.27 -1.39 -3.22
C VAL A 61 -5.59 -1.90 -4.62
N MET A 62 -5.86 -0.96 -5.53
CA MET A 62 -6.25 -1.24 -6.90
C MET A 62 -4.97 -1.37 -7.73
N VAL A 63 -4.76 -2.53 -8.32
CA VAL A 63 -3.59 -2.86 -9.15
C VAL A 63 -4.06 -3.49 -10.45
N GLU A 64 -3.21 -3.52 -11.47
CA GLU A 64 -3.52 -4.29 -12.67
C GLU A 64 -3.67 -5.78 -12.32
N GLY A 65 -4.81 -6.39 -12.68
CA GLY A 65 -5.13 -7.77 -12.35
C GLY A 65 -6.10 -7.87 -11.17
N LEU A 66 -5.65 -8.46 -10.05
CA LEU A 66 -6.48 -8.72 -8.88
C LEU A 66 -6.20 -7.69 -7.78
N ASN A 67 -7.21 -6.91 -7.41
CA ASN A 67 -7.11 -5.95 -6.30
C ASN A 67 -6.76 -6.65 -4.99
N HIS A 68 -5.90 -6.01 -4.21
CA HIS A 68 -5.58 -6.42 -2.85
C HIS A 68 -6.52 -5.74 -1.87
N LEU A 69 -7.34 -6.52 -1.17
CA LEU A 69 -8.36 -6.01 -0.26
C LEU A 69 -7.95 -6.31 1.19
N ILE A 70 -7.69 -5.26 1.96
CA ILE A 70 -7.33 -5.37 3.38
C ILE A 70 -8.59 -5.09 4.20
N ARG A 71 -9.13 -6.14 4.82
CA ARG A 71 -10.39 -6.07 5.59
C ARG A 71 -10.11 -5.72 7.05
N SER A 72 -10.96 -4.87 7.59
CA SER A 72 -10.87 -4.37 8.97
C SER A 72 -9.47 -3.92 9.37
N PRO A 73 -8.86 -2.97 8.63
CA PRO A 73 -7.57 -2.42 8.99
C PRO A 73 -7.63 -1.76 10.38
N ARG A 74 -6.60 -2.04 11.18
CA ARG A 74 -6.45 -1.54 12.55
C ARG A 74 -5.44 -0.41 12.64
N THR A 75 -4.34 -0.52 11.89
CA THR A 75 -3.27 0.47 11.90
C THR A 75 -2.72 0.70 10.50
N VAL A 76 -2.41 1.96 10.18
CA VAL A 76 -1.72 2.37 8.96
C VAL A 76 -0.50 3.19 9.34
N PHE A 77 0.66 2.75 8.88
CA PHE A 77 1.91 3.51 8.90
C PHE A 77 2.35 3.81 7.47
N VAL A 78 2.96 4.97 7.29
CA VAL A 78 3.47 5.45 6.02
C VAL A 78 4.91 5.86 6.23
N ASP A 79 5.80 5.34 5.39
CA ASP A 79 7.17 5.81 5.31
C ASP A 79 7.31 6.84 4.18
N ILE A 80 7.97 7.94 4.51
CA ILE A 80 8.22 9.05 3.62
C ILE A 80 9.72 9.19 3.44
N GLU A 81 10.14 9.06 2.19
CA GLU A 81 11.52 9.22 1.76
C GLU A 81 11.59 10.28 0.67
N LEU A 82 12.55 11.21 0.80
CA LEU A 82 12.72 12.34 -0.13
C LEU A 82 11.44 13.15 -0.40
N GLY A 83 10.52 13.20 0.58
CA GLY A 83 9.25 13.93 0.47
C GLY A 83 8.15 13.19 -0.29
N GLN A 84 8.37 11.93 -0.67
CA GLN A 84 7.39 11.06 -1.32
C GLN A 84 7.12 9.84 -0.45
N VAL A 85 5.94 9.24 -0.61
CA VAL A 85 5.64 7.98 0.06
C VAL A 85 6.45 6.87 -0.58
N SER A 86 7.30 6.21 0.21
CA SER A 86 8.16 5.09 -0.24
C SER A 86 7.50 3.74 0.06
N SER A 87 6.83 3.62 1.21
CA SER A 87 6.11 2.41 1.57
C SER A 87 4.96 2.69 2.54
N MET A 88 4.05 1.74 2.64
CA MET A 88 2.98 1.74 3.62
C MET A 88 2.91 0.38 4.30
N GLU A 89 2.64 0.39 5.61
CA GLU A 89 2.37 -0.81 6.38
C GLU A 89 0.94 -0.74 6.92
N VAL A 90 0.17 -1.79 6.70
CA VAL A 90 -1.21 -1.90 7.18
C VAL A 90 -1.33 -3.18 7.98
N VAL A 91 -1.82 -3.06 9.22
CA VAL A 91 -2.10 -4.21 10.08
C VAL A 91 -3.60 -4.42 10.12
N ASP A 92 -4.05 -5.62 9.76
CA ASP A 92 -5.47 -5.99 9.69
C ASP A 92 -6.01 -6.55 11.03
N ALA A 93 -7.25 -7.03 11.01
CA ALA A 93 -7.92 -7.59 12.19
C ALA A 93 -7.35 -8.93 12.65
N ASP A 94 -6.73 -9.68 11.75
CA ASP A 94 -6.15 -11.00 11.98
C ASP A 94 -4.63 -10.92 12.26
N ASP A 95 -4.13 -9.70 12.52
CA ASP A 95 -2.71 -9.37 12.75
C ASP A 95 -1.79 -9.72 11.56
N TYR A 96 -2.34 -9.79 10.34
CA TYR A 96 -1.52 -9.78 9.13
C TYR A 96 -1.00 -8.38 8.86
N ARG A 97 0.26 -8.35 8.45
CA ARG A 97 0.97 -7.13 8.09
C ARG A 97 1.12 -7.07 6.58
N HIS A 98 0.38 -6.17 5.97
CA HIS A 98 0.45 -5.89 4.55
C HIS A 98 1.44 -4.75 4.33
N ILE A 99 2.55 -5.04 3.66
CA ILE A 99 3.61 -4.08 3.35
C ILE A 99 3.52 -3.77 1.86
N LEU A 100 3.24 -2.51 1.55
CA LEU A 100 3.15 -1.98 0.20
C LEU A 100 4.42 -1.18 -0.07
N LYS A 101 5.30 -1.70 -0.93
CA LYS A 101 6.50 -0.97 -1.37
C LYS A 101 6.23 -0.30 -2.70
N LEU A 102 6.53 0.98 -2.80
CA LEU A 102 6.25 1.79 -3.97
C LEU A 102 7.55 2.03 -4.74
N SER A 103 7.49 1.89 -6.05
CA SER A 103 8.61 2.22 -6.93
C SER A 103 8.08 2.98 -8.13
N ASP A 104 8.86 3.95 -8.59
CA ASP A 104 8.64 4.48 -9.93
C ASP A 104 8.87 3.34 -10.93
N PRO A 105 8.05 3.20 -11.98
CA PRO A 105 8.30 2.18 -12.98
C PRO A 105 9.70 2.42 -13.49
N LEU A 106 10.59 1.45 -13.27
CA LEU A 106 11.88 1.48 -13.91
C LEU A 106 11.57 1.52 -15.41
N ARG A 107 11.83 2.66 -16.04
CA ARG A 107 12.06 2.69 -17.48
C ARG A 107 13.29 1.81 -17.68
N LEU A 108 13.08 0.51 -17.87
CA LEU A 108 14.06 -0.37 -18.45
C LEU A 108 14.39 0.27 -19.80
N THR A 109 15.46 1.05 -19.86
CA THR A 109 16.12 1.31 -21.13
C THR A 109 16.50 -0.06 -21.66
N ALA A 110 15.72 -0.56 -22.61
CA ALA A 110 16.08 -1.79 -23.30
C ALA A 110 17.51 -1.61 -23.84
N PRO A 111 18.44 -2.55 -23.60
CA PRO A 111 19.75 -2.49 -24.21
C PRO A 111 19.58 -2.47 -25.73
N HIS A 112 20.24 -1.51 -26.36
CA HIS A 112 20.17 -1.23 -27.79
C HIS A 112 20.88 -2.29 -28.63
#